data_AF-A0AAP0QEW3-F1
#
_entry.id   AF-A0AAP0QEW3-F1
#
_cell.length_a   1.000
_cell.length_b   1.000
_cell.length_c   1.000
_cell.angle_alpha   90.00
_cell.angle_beta   90.00
_cell.angle_gamma   90.00
#
_symmetry.space_group_name_H-M   'P 1'
#
loop_
_entity.id
_entity.type
_entity.pdbx_description
1 polymer ?
#
loop_
_entity_poly.entity_id
_entity_poly.type
_entity_poly.pdbx_seq_one_letter_code
_entity_poly.pdbx_strand_id
1 'polypeptide(L)'
;MEVDNHRKISSLSKSKSSPVVEQESNTVSSGSDTKQMKPLGWKAMPFFLSNETFERLGSFGIMAIFTVYQLNENNVSQVYVAARFGAWNGVADFLTVIFAFLADAYIGKFVTIVLGSFATLLGMSMVTLMAIAPQLRPTHCTNEERIHGQCIGPNRNQLAFLHVAMFWLAVGGGGIRPCSIPFTVDQFDSRTDKGRKAINSFFNWYYTTFTLVLLITSTVVAYVQTVSWAWGFTIPTVCFFCGLVLLFAGMRIYELVIPEGGVFSSIVQVFVVAYKKRRHQLQSVGDGIFYDPPLKKTLCSKLPLTSSQFRFLKKAAIIDNNDEIKQDGMCMNPRRLCSIQQVEEVNWLMIIVPIWASAIISFLPMQIGTFVVGQAMRMDRHLGPKFEIPIPSIFVISLIIIMATFLPIYDRCLVPTLEKFTKQEGGITLLQRIGLGKEISALF
;
A
#
# COMPACT_ATOMS: atom_id res chain seq x y z
N MET A 1 -73.07 -41.92 2.82
CA MET A 1 -72.50 -40.68 3.35
C MET A 1 -71.71 -40.03 2.20
N GLU A 2 -72.37 -39.43 1.21
CA GLU A 2 -72.84 -38.02 1.18
C GLU A 2 -71.65 -37.04 1.21
N VAL A 3 -71.39 -36.14 0.26
CA VAL A 3 -72.19 -35.45 -0.77
C VAL A 3 -71.24 -34.84 -1.84
N ASP A 4 -71.68 -34.82 -3.12
CA ASP A 4 -71.47 -33.88 -4.25
C ASP A 4 -70.08 -33.22 -4.54
N ASN A 5 -69.68 -32.85 -5.77
CA ASN A 5 -70.47 -32.49 -6.95
C ASN A 5 -69.66 -32.61 -8.27
N HIS A 6 -70.43 -32.69 -9.34
CA HIS A 6 -70.19 -32.85 -10.77
C HIS A 6 -69.35 -31.77 -11.52
N ARG A 7 -68.72 -32.22 -12.65
CA ARG A 7 -68.70 -31.68 -14.06
C ARG A 7 -68.38 -30.19 -14.30
N LYS A 8 -67.91 -29.67 -15.46
CA LYS A 8 -67.70 -30.06 -16.87
C LYS A 8 -66.90 -28.87 -17.49
N ILE A 9 -65.86 -29.08 -18.29
CA ILE A 9 -65.81 -29.01 -19.78
C ILE A 9 -65.90 -27.59 -20.43
N SER A 10 -64.83 -27.27 -21.20
CA SER A 10 -64.75 -26.46 -22.46
C SER A 10 -64.88 -24.93 -22.35
N SER A 11 -64.30 -24.07 -23.21
CA SER A 11 -63.86 -24.21 -24.61
C SER A 11 -63.10 -22.95 -25.12
N LEU A 12 -62.25 -23.13 -26.14
CA LEU A 12 -61.78 -22.16 -27.18
C LEU A 12 -60.93 -20.95 -26.72
N SER A 13 -59.74 -20.68 -27.31
CA SER A 13 -59.54 -20.43 -28.74
C SER A 13 -58.13 -20.82 -29.24
N LYS A 14 -58.09 -21.30 -30.49
CA LYS A 14 -56.91 -21.50 -31.32
C LYS A 14 -56.79 -20.31 -32.28
N SER A 15 -55.60 -19.75 -32.44
CA SER A 15 -55.21 -18.90 -33.57
C SER A 15 -53.77 -19.25 -33.99
N LYS A 16 -53.63 -19.77 -35.22
CA LYS A 16 -52.40 -19.91 -36.03
C LYS A 16 -51.93 -18.49 -36.42
N SER A 17 -50.70 -18.12 -36.81
CA SER A 17 -49.50 -18.73 -37.42
C SER A 17 -48.48 -17.57 -37.52
N SER A 18 -47.16 -17.77 -37.37
CA SER A 18 -46.16 -17.77 -38.47
C SER A 18 -44.76 -17.48 -37.88
N PRO A 19 -43.67 -17.85 -38.58
CA PRO A 19 -42.37 -18.14 -37.97
C PRO A 19 -41.49 -16.90 -37.79
N VAL A 20 -40.75 -16.82 -36.68
CA VAL A 20 -39.71 -15.82 -36.51
C VAL A 20 -38.43 -16.35 -37.14
N VAL A 21 -38.03 -15.63 -38.18
CA VAL A 21 -36.83 -15.72 -39.00
C VAL A 21 -35.57 -16.01 -38.17
N GLU A 22 -34.89 -17.11 -38.50
CA GLU A 22 -33.46 -17.30 -38.23
C GLU A 22 -32.69 -16.16 -38.90
N GLN A 23 -32.08 -15.30 -38.09
CA GLN A 23 -31.04 -14.40 -38.56
C GLN A 23 -29.71 -14.94 -38.05
N GLU A 24 -29.08 -15.76 -38.90
CA GLU A 24 -27.64 -15.97 -38.90
C GLU A 24 -26.96 -14.60 -38.91
N SER A 25 -26.37 -14.21 -37.79
CA SER A 25 -25.40 -13.13 -37.76
C SER A 25 -24.01 -13.74 -37.85
N ASN A 26 -23.50 -13.67 -39.07
CA ASN A 26 -22.15 -14.03 -39.49
C ASN A 26 -21.11 -13.73 -38.40
N THR A 27 -20.52 -14.79 -37.87
CA THR A 27 -19.31 -14.73 -37.05
C THR A 27 -18.17 -14.35 -37.98
N VAL A 28 -17.95 -13.04 -38.18
CA VAL A 28 -16.71 -12.55 -38.79
C VAL A 28 -15.60 -12.81 -37.78
N SER A 29 -14.88 -13.90 -38.01
CA SER A 29 -13.59 -14.19 -37.41
C SER A 29 -12.58 -13.14 -37.88
N SER A 30 -12.51 -12.00 -37.20
CA SER A 30 -11.33 -11.14 -37.28
C SER A 30 -10.35 -11.60 -36.21
N GLY A 31 -9.37 -12.39 -36.67
CA GLY A 31 -8.23 -12.79 -35.87
C GLY A 31 -7.51 -11.56 -35.34
N SER A 32 -7.53 -11.41 -34.02
CA SER A 32 -6.39 -10.85 -33.30
C SER A 32 -5.96 -11.94 -32.34
N ASP A 33 -4.94 -12.69 -32.76
CA ASP A 33 -4.14 -13.55 -31.88
C ASP A 33 -3.53 -12.68 -30.78
N THR A 34 -4.34 -12.36 -29.77
CA THR A 34 -3.81 -11.88 -28.51
C THR A 34 -3.28 -13.14 -27.86
N LYS A 35 -1.99 -13.41 -28.03
CA LYS A 35 -1.24 -14.44 -27.28
C LYS A 35 -1.78 -14.43 -25.85
N GLN A 36 -2.54 -15.44 -25.46
CA GLN A 36 -2.80 -15.71 -24.04
C GLN A 36 -1.44 -16.14 -23.47
N MET A 37 -0.63 -15.15 -23.08
CA MET A 37 0.60 -15.37 -22.34
C MET A 37 0.21 -16.05 -21.03
N LYS A 38 0.76 -17.25 -20.81
CA LYS A 38 0.52 -18.01 -19.59
C LYS A 38 1.17 -17.23 -18.44
N PRO A 39 0.41 -16.78 -17.42
CA PRO A 39 1.01 -16.09 -16.28
C PRO A 39 1.94 -17.06 -15.57
N LEU A 40 3.24 -16.81 -15.66
CA LEU A 40 4.30 -17.55 -14.98
C LEU A 40 4.47 -17.09 -13.52
N GLY A 41 3.44 -16.50 -12.91
CA GLY A 41 3.49 -15.84 -11.61
C GLY A 41 4.16 -16.66 -10.51
N TRP A 42 3.93 -17.98 -10.46
CA TRP A 42 4.59 -18.87 -9.50
C TRP A 42 6.10 -19.04 -9.71
N LYS A 43 6.61 -18.88 -10.95
CA LYS A 43 8.05 -18.89 -11.23
C LYS A 43 8.71 -17.53 -10.94
N ALA A 44 7.97 -16.43 -11.10
CA ALA A 44 8.43 -15.09 -10.80
C ALA A 44 8.43 -14.79 -9.28
N MET A 45 7.45 -15.35 -8.55
CA MET A 45 7.20 -15.08 -7.14
C MET A 45 8.44 -15.26 -6.24
N PRO A 46 9.23 -16.35 -6.32
CA PRO A 46 10.37 -16.53 -5.41
C PRO A 46 11.42 -15.42 -5.54
N PHE A 47 11.73 -14.99 -6.76
CA PHE A 47 12.71 -13.92 -6.99
C PHE A 47 12.23 -12.59 -6.40
N PHE A 48 10.97 -12.26 -6.65
CA PHE A 48 10.39 -11.01 -6.16
C PHE A 48 10.23 -11.02 -4.64
N LEU A 49 9.64 -12.08 -4.08
CA LEU A 49 9.44 -12.25 -2.65
C LEU A 49 10.77 -12.23 -1.91
N SER A 50 11.83 -12.82 -2.48
CA SER A 50 13.18 -12.75 -1.89
C SER A 50 13.70 -11.31 -1.85
N ASN A 51 13.60 -10.56 -2.96
CA ASN A 51 14.02 -9.16 -3.00
C ASN A 51 13.27 -8.32 -1.96
N GLU A 52 11.95 -8.43 -1.90
CA GLU A 52 11.12 -7.73 -0.91
C GLU A 52 11.51 -8.14 0.52
N THR A 53 11.73 -9.44 0.78
CA THR A 53 12.16 -9.95 2.09
C THR A 53 13.50 -9.33 2.51
N PHE A 54 14.48 -9.29 1.61
CA PHE A 54 15.79 -8.69 1.88
C PHE A 54 15.73 -7.17 2.00
N GLU A 55 14.86 -6.49 1.24
CA GLU A 55 14.59 -5.07 1.39
C GLU A 55 14.03 -4.77 2.78
N ARG A 56 13.03 -5.53 3.24
CA ARG A 56 12.42 -5.34 4.56
C ARG A 56 13.41 -5.61 5.68
N LEU A 57 14.24 -6.65 5.53
CA LEU A 57 15.33 -6.96 6.46
C LEU A 57 16.32 -5.79 6.53
N GLY A 58 16.74 -5.29 5.36
CA GLY A 58 17.64 -4.15 5.19
C GLY A 58 17.09 -2.88 5.83
N SER A 59 15.92 -2.45 5.37
CA SER A 59 15.26 -1.21 5.78
C SER A 59 14.88 -1.22 7.26
N PHE A 60 14.21 -2.25 7.77
CA PHE A 60 13.88 -2.29 9.21
C PHE A 60 15.11 -2.47 10.10
N GLY A 61 16.09 -3.26 9.66
CA GLY A 61 17.33 -3.44 10.41
C GLY A 61 18.09 -2.14 10.55
N ILE A 62 18.33 -1.44 9.44
CA ILE A 62 19.01 -0.14 9.48
C ILE A 62 18.19 0.87 10.27
N MET A 63 16.87 0.95 10.12
CA MET A 63 16.05 1.91 10.86
C MET A 63 16.13 1.71 12.38
N ALA A 64 16.05 0.46 12.84
CA ALA A 64 16.16 0.10 14.24
C ALA A 64 17.56 0.44 14.80
N ILE A 65 18.62 0.05 14.09
CA ILE A 65 20.01 0.30 14.49
C ILE A 65 20.32 1.79 14.46
N PHE A 66 19.88 2.48 13.42
CA PHE A 66 20.20 3.88 13.16
C PHE A 66 19.61 4.82 14.21
N THR A 67 18.40 4.56 14.70
CA THR A 67 17.83 5.36 15.79
C THR A 67 18.67 5.24 17.07
N VAL A 68 19.10 4.04 17.44
CA VAL A 68 19.94 3.85 18.64
C VAL A 68 21.34 4.41 18.42
N TYR A 69 21.92 4.23 17.23
CA TYR A 69 23.19 4.82 16.84
C TYR A 69 23.16 6.35 16.99
N GLN A 70 22.11 7.02 16.53
CA GLN A 70 21.98 8.47 16.69
C GLN A 70 21.82 8.90 18.16
N LEU A 71 21.20 8.09 19.00
CA LEU A 71 21.06 8.39 20.44
C LEU A 71 22.39 8.20 21.19
N ASN A 72 23.16 7.18 20.82
CA ASN A 72 24.39 6.83 21.52
C ASN A 72 25.62 7.59 21.01
N GLU A 73 25.75 7.78 19.69
CA GLU A 73 26.99 8.29 19.07
C GLU A 73 26.91 9.76 18.68
N ASN A 74 25.71 10.30 18.40
CA ASN A 74 25.59 11.70 17.94
C ASN A 74 25.48 12.73 19.08
N ASN A 75 25.61 12.33 20.36
CA ASN A 75 25.58 13.24 21.53
C ASN A 75 24.41 14.24 21.52
N VAL A 76 23.26 13.84 20.96
CA VAL A 76 22.08 14.69 20.78
C VAL A 76 20.92 14.23 21.67
N SER A 77 20.04 15.18 22.02
CA SER A 77 18.86 14.86 22.84
C SER A 77 17.92 13.89 22.11
N GLN A 78 17.26 13.02 22.89
CA GLN A 78 16.28 12.06 22.38
C GLN A 78 15.14 12.75 21.61
N VAL A 79 14.69 13.92 22.08
CA VAL A 79 13.64 14.72 21.45
C VAL A 79 14.05 15.15 20.05
N TYR A 80 15.32 15.54 19.87
CA TYR A 80 15.82 15.98 18.57
C TYR A 80 15.93 14.82 17.57
N VAL A 81 16.40 13.65 18.03
CA VAL A 81 16.43 12.43 17.20
C VAL A 81 15.02 12.00 16.80
N ALA A 82 14.06 12.05 17.74
CA ALA A 82 12.66 11.75 17.49
C ALA A 82 12.01 12.68 16.47
N ALA A 83 12.21 14.00 16.62
CA ALA A 83 11.69 14.98 15.68
C ALA A 83 12.26 14.78 14.27
N ARG A 84 13.57 14.52 14.16
CA ARG A 84 14.22 14.24 12.87
C ARG A 84 13.67 12.97 12.21
N PHE A 85 13.53 11.90 12.99
CA PHE A 85 13.00 10.63 12.48
C PHE A 85 11.52 10.75 12.07
N GLY A 86 10.72 11.51 12.83
CA GLY A 86 9.34 11.83 12.46
C GLY A 86 9.25 12.61 11.15
N ALA A 87 10.08 13.65 10.99
CA ALA A 87 10.15 14.41 9.74
C ALA A 87 10.57 13.53 8.55
N TRP A 88 11.54 12.64 8.75
CA TRP A 88 11.98 11.69 7.72
C TRP A 88 10.88 10.72 7.29
N ASN A 89 10.14 10.12 8.24
CA ASN A 89 9.01 9.25 7.89
C ASN A 89 7.95 10.01 7.10
N GLY A 90 7.62 11.24 7.53
CA GLY A 90 6.68 12.09 6.80
C GLY A 90 7.11 12.37 5.36
N VAL A 91 8.40 12.64 5.13
CA VAL A 91 8.96 12.81 3.77
C VAL A 91 8.89 11.52 2.97
N ALA A 92 9.24 10.37 3.56
CA ALA A 92 9.20 9.07 2.89
C ALA A 92 7.77 8.67 2.48
N ASP A 93 6.78 8.91 3.35
CA ASP A 93 5.37 8.63 3.06
C ASP A 93 4.82 9.56 1.97
N PHE A 94 5.23 10.83 1.96
CA PHE A 94 4.86 11.75 0.88
C PHE A 94 5.49 11.35 -0.47
N LEU A 95 6.77 10.97 -0.47
CA LEU A 95 7.46 10.46 -1.65
C LEU A 95 6.80 9.18 -2.18
N THR A 96 6.27 8.33 -1.30
CA THR A 96 5.51 7.13 -1.68
C THR A 96 4.34 7.45 -2.60
N VAL A 97 3.59 8.52 -2.31
CA VAL A 97 2.47 8.96 -3.15
C VAL A 97 2.97 9.47 -4.52
N ILE A 98 4.06 10.24 -4.52
CA ILE A 98 4.66 10.75 -5.77
C ILE A 98 5.14 9.61 -6.66
N PHE A 99 5.87 8.64 -6.10
CA PHE A 99 6.38 7.50 -6.85
C PHE A 99 5.28 6.57 -7.33
N ALA A 100 4.21 6.38 -6.54
CA ALA A 100 3.02 5.65 -7.00
C ALA A 100 2.41 6.32 -8.26
N PHE A 101 2.21 7.64 -8.22
CA PHE A 101 1.72 8.38 -9.38
C PHE A 101 2.65 8.25 -10.59
N LEU A 102 3.96 8.41 -10.39
CA LEU A 102 4.96 8.35 -11.44
C LEU A 102 5.05 6.95 -12.07
N ALA A 103 4.92 5.90 -11.26
CA ALA A 103 4.90 4.50 -11.69
C ALA A 103 3.67 4.20 -12.57
N ASP A 104 2.48 4.65 -12.14
CA ASP A 104 1.24 4.37 -12.88
C ASP A 104 1.08 5.25 -14.13
N ALA A 105 1.63 6.46 -14.13
CA ALA A 105 1.44 7.43 -15.22
C ALA A 105 2.54 7.40 -16.29
N TYR A 106 3.80 7.10 -15.94
CA TYR A 106 4.93 7.31 -16.86
C TYR A 106 5.95 6.17 -16.88
N ILE A 107 6.47 5.77 -15.72
CA ILE A 107 7.71 4.96 -15.64
C ILE A 107 7.42 3.45 -15.64
N GLY A 108 6.27 3.03 -15.11
CA GLY A 108 5.95 1.64 -14.86
C GLY A 108 6.45 1.15 -13.50
N LYS A 109 5.67 0.24 -12.88
CA LYS A 109 5.91 -0.27 -11.52
C LYS A 109 7.29 -0.91 -11.34
N PHE A 110 7.71 -1.75 -12.30
CA PHE A 110 8.99 -2.46 -12.21
C PHE A 110 10.19 -1.52 -12.23
N VAL A 111 10.21 -0.54 -13.14
CA VAL A 111 11.31 0.42 -13.24
C VAL A 111 11.39 1.28 -11.99
N THR A 112 10.25 1.69 -11.42
CA THR A 112 10.21 2.41 -10.14
C THR A 112 10.78 1.57 -8.99
N ILE A 113 10.50 0.26 -8.94
CA ILE A 113 11.10 -0.65 -7.94
C ILE A 113 12.61 -0.74 -8.11
N VAL A 114 13.11 -0.86 -9.33
CA VAL A 114 14.56 -0.95 -9.61
C VAL A 114 15.27 0.33 -9.23
N LEU A 115 14.76 1.50 -9.65
CA LEU A 115 15.32 2.81 -9.29
C LEU A 115 15.27 3.03 -7.78
N GLY A 116 14.16 2.67 -7.15
CA GLY A 116 14.02 2.72 -5.69
C GLY A 116 15.02 1.80 -4.98
N SER A 117 15.28 0.62 -5.51
CA SER A 117 16.24 -0.33 -4.93
C SER A 117 17.68 0.20 -4.99
N PHE A 118 18.08 0.82 -6.10
CA PHE A 118 19.38 1.49 -6.17
C PHE A 118 19.49 2.68 -5.21
N ALA A 119 18.44 3.49 -5.10
CA ALA A 119 18.38 4.59 -4.14
C ALA A 119 18.49 4.11 -2.68
N THR A 120 17.76 3.05 -2.32
CA THR A 120 17.86 2.43 -0.99
C THR A 120 19.27 1.93 -0.75
N LEU A 121 19.85 1.16 -1.68
CA LEU A 121 21.20 0.62 -1.54
C LEU A 121 22.25 1.72 -1.36
N LEU A 122 22.13 2.83 -2.11
CA LEU A 122 22.97 4.00 -1.95
C LEU A 122 22.83 4.58 -0.54
N GLY A 123 21.60 4.81 -0.06
CA GLY A 123 21.34 5.28 1.30
C GLY A 123 21.92 4.37 2.39
N MET A 124 21.72 3.05 2.26
CA MET A 124 22.27 2.05 3.18
C MET A 124 23.80 2.02 3.19
N SER A 125 24.42 2.15 2.00
CA SER A 125 25.87 2.21 1.86
C SER A 125 26.47 3.45 2.51
N MET A 126 25.79 4.60 2.40
CA MET A 126 26.22 5.85 3.05
C MET A 126 26.14 5.74 4.58
N VAL A 127 25.06 5.18 5.12
CA VAL A 127 24.94 4.94 6.58
C VAL A 127 26.03 3.96 7.05
N THR A 128 26.29 2.91 6.28
CA THR A 128 27.36 1.95 6.59
C THR A 128 28.73 2.62 6.58
N LEU A 129 29.00 3.49 5.59
CA LEU A 129 30.24 4.25 5.51
C LEU A 129 30.41 5.18 6.71
N MET A 130 29.33 5.80 7.20
CA MET A 130 29.36 6.63 8.42
C MET A 130 29.80 5.83 9.66
N ALA A 131 29.36 4.57 9.78
CA ALA A 131 29.72 3.72 10.91
C ALA A 131 31.18 3.22 10.84
N ILE A 132 31.71 3.01 9.64
CA ILE A 132 33.07 2.51 9.41
C ILE A 132 34.12 3.63 9.45
N ALA A 133 33.84 4.79 8.84
CA ALA A 133 34.78 5.88 8.70
C ALA A 133 34.77 6.81 9.93
N PRO A 134 35.85 6.87 10.73
CA PRO A 134 35.88 7.68 11.96
C PRO A 134 35.70 9.18 11.72
N GLN A 135 36.05 9.66 10.51
CA GLN A 135 35.95 11.07 10.13
C GLN A 135 34.49 11.53 9.91
N LEU A 136 33.58 10.59 9.64
CA LEU A 136 32.15 10.86 9.37
C LEU A 136 31.28 10.79 10.62
N ARG A 137 31.85 10.46 11.78
CA ARG A 137 31.16 10.43 13.07
C ARG A 137 31.83 11.37 14.09
N PRO A 138 31.10 11.83 15.11
CA PRO A 138 31.70 12.59 16.22
C PRO A 138 32.75 11.75 16.95
N THR A 139 33.67 12.41 17.64
CA THR A 139 34.63 11.72 18.52
C THR A 139 33.88 11.00 19.63
N HIS A 140 34.26 9.75 19.92
CA HIS A 140 33.67 8.98 21.01
C HIS A 140 33.81 9.76 22.31
N CYS A 141 32.68 9.95 23.00
CA CYS A 141 32.66 10.49 24.34
C CYS A 141 32.82 9.38 25.37
N THR A 142 33.62 9.65 26.39
CA THR A 142 33.62 8.85 27.61
C THR A 142 32.38 9.13 28.45
N ASN A 143 31.97 8.17 29.29
CA ASN A 143 30.82 8.33 30.18
C ASN A 143 30.98 9.53 31.13
N GLU A 144 32.20 9.86 31.53
CA GLU A 144 32.53 11.02 32.38
C GLU A 144 32.29 12.34 31.65
N GLU A 145 32.77 12.48 30.42
CA GLU A 145 32.52 13.67 29.57
C GLU A 145 31.03 13.87 29.28
N ARG A 146 30.27 12.77 29.16
CA ARG A 146 28.82 12.81 28.98
C ARG A 146 28.08 13.32 30.22
N ILE A 147 28.53 12.94 31.41
CA ILE A 147 27.97 13.40 32.69
C ILE A 147 28.31 14.89 32.93
N HIS A 148 29.52 15.32 32.54
CA HIS A 148 29.96 16.71 32.66
C HIS A 148 29.47 17.64 31.53
N GLY A 149 28.72 17.12 30.55
CA GLY A 149 28.16 17.91 29.44
C GLY A 149 29.22 18.44 28.46
N GLN A 150 30.40 17.82 28.41
CA GLN A 150 31.54 18.24 27.58
C GLN A 150 31.56 17.57 26.19
N CYS A 151 30.56 16.77 25.87
CA CYS A 151 30.45 16.09 24.59
C CYS A 151 30.20 17.04 23.43
N ILE A 152 31.07 16.93 22.41
CA ILE A 152 30.94 17.71 21.17
C ILE A 152 29.92 17.00 20.25
N GLY A 153 28.95 17.77 19.77
CA GLY A 153 27.97 17.30 18.80
C GLY A 153 28.54 17.14 17.37
N PRO A 154 27.76 16.60 16.43
CA PRO A 154 28.21 16.39 15.06
C PRO A 154 28.53 17.69 14.34
N ASN A 155 29.62 17.68 13.55
CA ASN A 155 29.98 18.81 12.71
C ASN A 155 28.96 19.00 11.56
N ARG A 156 28.86 20.22 11.01
CA ARG A 156 27.91 20.56 9.93
C ARG A 156 28.03 19.63 8.72
N ASN A 157 29.25 19.25 8.34
CA ASN A 157 29.50 18.35 7.21
C ASN A 157 29.05 16.91 7.50
N GLN A 158 29.26 16.42 8.73
CA GLN A 158 28.79 15.09 9.16
C GLN A 158 27.27 15.05 9.19
N LEU A 159 26.64 16.13 9.68
CA LEU A 159 25.19 16.27 9.68
C LEU A 159 24.63 16.36 8.26
N ALA A 160 25.28 17.09 7.35
CA ALA A 160 24.85 17.16 5.95
C ALA A 160 24.91 15.77 5.28
N PHE A 161 26.00 15.03 5.48
CA PHE A 161 26.14 13.67 4.96
C PHE A 161 25.03 12.74 5.47
N LEU A 162 24.71 12.83 6.77
CA LEU A 162 23.60 12.10 7.39
C LEU A 162 22.25 12.38 6.71
N HIS A 163 21.94 13.66 6.46
CA HIS A 163 20.68 14.04 5.82
C HIS A 163 20.60 13.56 4.37
N VAL A 164 21.72 13.56 3.64
CA VAL A 164 21.77 13.00 2.27
C VAL A 164 21.54 11.48 2.31
N ALA A 165 22.16 10.77 3.24
CA ALA A 165 21.92 9.32 3.41
C ALA A 165 20.44 9.02 3.72
N MET A 166 19.85 9.77 4.65
CA MET A 166 18.43 9.69 4.99
C MET A 166 17.53 10.02 3.79
N PHE A 167 17.86 11.04 2.99
CA PHE A 167 17.11 11.38 1.79
C PHE A 167 17.07 10.22 0.79
N TRP A 168 18.21 9.57 0.52
CA TRP A 168 18.27 8.42 -0.38
C TRP A 168 17.47 7.22 0.15
N LEU A 169 17.49 6.96 1.46
CA LEU A 169 16.64 5.95 2.08
C LEU A 169 15.14 6.28 1.94
N ALA A 170 14.75 7.55 2.06
CA ALA A 170 13.37 7.98 1.89
C ALA A 170 12.90 7.83 0.43
N VAL A 171 13.75 8.22 -0.53
CA VAL A 171 13.50 8.06 -1.97
C VAL A 171 13.37 6.58 -2.34
N GLY A 172 14.29 5.75 -1.87
CA GLY A 172 14.28 4.33 -2.17
C GLY A 172 13.09 3.59 -1.57
N GLY A 173 12.84 3.78 -0.27
CA GLY A 173 11.67 3.21 0.40
C GLY A 173 10.34 3.69 -0.19
N GLY A 174 10.26 4.96 -0.57
CA GLY A 174 9.08 5.54 -1.22
C GLY A 174 8.85 5.01 -2.64
N GLY A 175 9.88 4.63 -3.37
CA GLY A 175 9.75 4.04 -4.71
C GLY A 175 9.29 2.57 -4.68
N ILE A 176 9.86 1.76 -3.77
CA ILE A 176 9.64 0.31 -3.74
C ILE A 176 8.25 -0.03 -3.17
N ARG A 177 7.91 0.53 -1.99
CA ARG A 177 6.72 0.16 -1.22
C ARG A 177 5.37 0.27 -1.97
N PRO A 178 5.08 1.34 -2.73
CA PRO A 178 3.77 1.46 -3.38
C PRO A 178 3.65 0.53 -4.59
N CYS A 179 4.79 0.13 -5.19
CA CYS A 179 4.81 -0.64 -6.42
C CYS A 179 4.97 -2.14 -6.19
N SER A 180 5.54 -2.57 -5.06
CA SER A 180 5.96 -3.97 -4.87
C SER A 180 4.80 -4.97 -4.83
N ILE A 181 3.79 -4.71 -4.00
CA ILE A 181 2.61 -5.57 -3.90
C ILE A 181 1.81 -5.55 -5.21
N PRO A 182 1.45 -4.38 -5.79
CA PRO A 182 0.71 -4.35 -7.06
C PRO A 182 1.44 -5.05 -8.19
N PHE A 183 2.76 -4.87 -8.32
CA PHE A 183 3.57 -5.54 -9.34
C PHE A 183 3.53 -7.07 -9.20
N THR A 184 3.52 -7.59 -7.97
CA THR A 184 3.43 -9.04 -7.74
C THR A 184 2.05 -9.58 -8.06
N VAL A 185 1.00 -8.85 -7.68
CA VAL A 185 -0.39 -9.20 -8.01
C VAL A 185 -0.59 -9.23 -9.53
N ASP A 186 0.02 -8.29 -10.25
CA ASP A 186 -0.02 -8.24 -11.72
C ASP A 186 0.59 -9.49 -12.39
N GLN A 187 1.43 -10.27 -11.68
CA GLN A 187 1.98 -11.53 -12.21
C GLN A 187 0.96 -12.69 -12.21
N PHE A 188 -0.21 -12.51 -11.59
CA PHE A 188 -1.26 -13.51 -11.50
C PHE A 188 -2.52 -13.02 -12.20
N ASP A 189 -3.17 -13.91 -12.96
CA ASP A 189 -4.44 -13.58 -13.62
C ASP A 189 -5.62 -13.65 -12.63
N SER A 190 -5.99 -12.49 -12.10
CA SER A 190 -7.12 -12.31 -11.16
C SER A 190 -8.49 -12.67 -11.74
N ARG A 191 -8.61 -12.83 -13.07
CA ARG A 191 -9.87 -13.21 -13.73
C ARG A 191 -10.18 -14.68 -13.53
N THR A 192 -9.15 -15.50 -13.39
CA THR A 192 -9.28 -16.95 -13.15
C THR A 192 -9.38 -17.27 -11.66
N ASP A 193 -10.21 -18.26 -11.30
CA ASP A 193 -10.29 -18.72 -9.90
C ASP A 193 -8.95 -19.27 -9.40
N LYS A 194 -8.14 -19.87 -10.29
CA LYS A 194 -6.78 -20.34 -9.98
C LYS A 194 -5.86 -19.17 -9.62
N GLY A 195 -5.90 -18.07 -10.37
CA GLY A 195 -5.11 -16.88 -10.08
C GLY A 195 -5.54 -16.18 -8.79
N ARG A 196 -6.85 -16.06 -8.52
CA ARG A 196 -7.34 -15.50 -7.23
C ARG A 196 -6.87 -16.31 -6.02
N LYS A 197 -6.92 -17.64 -6.10
CA LYS A 197 -6.38 -18.52 -5.05
C LYS A 197 -4.87 -18.34 -4.90
N ALA A 198 -4.14 -18.17 -6.00
CA ALA A 198 -2.70 -17.92 -5.97
C ALA A 198 -2.35 -16.56 -5.31
N ILE A 199 -3.10 -15.50 -5.61
CA ILE A 199 -2.96 -14.18 -4.97
C ILE A 199 -3.20 -14.28 -3.45
N ASN A 200 -4.26 -14.99 -3.02
CA ASN A 200 -4.50 -15.19 -1.58
C ASN A 200 -3.36 -15.97 -0.91
N SER A 201 -2.84 -17.01 -1.58
CA SER A 201 -1.69 -17.75 -1.08
C SER A 201 -0.43 -16.89 -1.04
N PHE A 202 -0.24 -15.98 -2.00
CA PHE A 202 0.87 -15.03 -2.01
C PHE A 202 0.81 -14.12 -0.79
N PHE A 203 -0.35 -13.55 -0.46
CA PHE A 203 -0.51 -12.73 0.74
C PHE A 203 -0.13 -13.50 2.02
N ASN A 204 -0.56 -14.76 2.15
CA ASN A 204 -0.18 -15.61 3.29
C ASN A 204 1.35 -15.80 3.38
N TRP A 205 2.02 -16.10 2.27
CA TRP A 205 3.48 -16.21 2.22
C TRP A 205 4.16 -14.88 2.54
N TYR A 206 3.70 -13.78 1.95
CA TYR A 206 4.22 -12.44 2.17
C TYR A 206 4.18 -12.05 3.65
N TYR A 207 3.02 -12.22 4.31
CA TYR A 207 2.89 -11.92 5.74
C TYR A 207 3.74 -12.85 6.60
N THR A 208 3.84 -14.14 6.24
CA THR A 208 4.71 -15.10 6.96
C THR A 208 6.18 -14.69 6.86
N THR A 209 6.67 -14.39 5.66
CA THR A 209 8.06 -13.93 5.45
C THR A 209 8.32 -12.61 6.14
N PHE A 210 7.35 -11.69 6.13
CA PHE A 210 7.45 -10.41 6.78
C PHE A 210 7.59 -10.55 8.30
N THR A 211 6.77 -11.38 8.94
CA THR A 211 6.87 -11.67 10.38
C THR A 211 8.20 -12.34 10.73
N LEU A 212 8.68 -13.28 9.91
CA LEU A 212 9.97 -13.93 10.12
C LEU A 212 11.14 -12.92 10.02
N VAL A 213 11.10 -12.02 9.04
CA VAL A 213 12.10 -10.95 8.87
C VAL A 213 12.10 -10.03 10.08
N LEU A 214 10.93 -9.61 10.57
CA LEU A 214 10.84 -8.79 11.77
C LEU A 214 11.47 -9.50 12.99
N LEU A 215 11.22 -10.80 13.17
CA LEU A 215 11.86 -11.59 14.22
C LEU A 215 13.37 -11.59 14.09
N ILE A 216 13.91 -11.94 12.91
CA ILE A 216 15.35 -12.02 12.67
C ILE A 216 16.03 -10.67 12.86
N THR A 217 15.46 -9.60 12.31
CA THR A 217 15.97 -8.24 12.47
C THR A 217 16.00 -7.81 13.92
N SER A 218 14.91 -8.06 14.64
CA SER A 218 14.79 -7.69 16.04
C SER A 218 15.68 -8.49 16.97
N THR A 219 16.14 -9.69 16.59
CA THR A 219 16.94 -10.57 17.45
C THR A 219 18.40 -10.62 17.01
N VAL A 220 18.66 -11.24 15.86
CA VAL A 220 20.01 -11.47 15.33
C VAL A 220 20.68 -10.16 14.94
N VAL A 221 20.05 -9.36 14.09
CA VAL A 221 20.64 -8.08 13.62
C VAL A 221 20.78 -7.12 14.81
N ALA A 222 19.78 -7.07 15.68
CA ALA A 222 19.84 -6.26 16.89
C ALA A 222 20.91 -6.74 17.89
N TYR A 223 21.26 -8.02 17.93
CA TYR A 223 22.36 -8.52 18.76
C TYR A 223 23.72 -8.18 18.15
N VAL A 224 23.89 -8.37 16.84
CA VAL A 224 25.15 -8.03 16.16
C VAL A 224 25.51 -6.54 16.36
N GLN A 225 24.50 -5.67 16.44
CA GLN A 225 24.71 -4.24 16.68
C GLN A 225 25.39 -3.94 18.03
N THR A 226 25.17 -4.75 19.08
CA THR A 226 25.76 -4.51 20.40
C THR A 226 27.24 -4.85 20.42
N VAL A 227 27.68 -5.71 19.51
CA VAL A 227 29.09 -6.07 19.34
C VAL A 227 29.81 -5.04 18.47
N SER A 228 29.20 -4.64 17.34
CA SER A 228 29.81 -3.65 16.45
C SER A 228 28.77 -2.97 15.54
N TRP A 229 28.76 -1.64 15.57
CA TRP A 229 27.94 -0.83 14.66
C TRP A 229 28.26 -1.09 13.19
N ALA A 230 29.54 -1.28 12.84
CA ALA A 230 29.97 -1.52 11.47
C ALA A 230 29.32 -2.78 10.90
N TRP A 231 29.43 -3.92 11.61
CA TRP A 231 28.79 -5.18 11.21
C TRP A 231 27.26 -5.08 11.22
N GLY A 232 26.70 -4.35 12.19
CA GLY A 232 25.26 -4.08 12.28
C GLY A 232 24.69 -3.43 11.01
N PHE A 233 25.40 -2.48 10.38
CA PHE A 233 24.96 -1.84 9.14
C PHE A 233 25.41 -2.57 7.87
N THR A 234 26.58 -3.21 7.88
CA THR A 234 27.11 -3.92 6.71
C THR A 234 26.27 -5.15 6.37
N ILE A 235 25.88 -5.98 7.35
CA ILE A 235 25.14 -7.23 7.07
C ILE A 235 23.81 -6.95 6.35
N PRO A 236 22.92 -6.05 6.84
CA PRO A 236 21.67 -5.74 6.14
C PRO A 236 21.90 -5.17 4.74
N THR A 237 22.95 -4.35 4.56
CA THR A 237 23.32 -3.77 3.26
C THR A 237 23.73 -4.84 2.24
N VAL A 238 24.56 -5.81 2.65
CA VAL A 238 24.97 -6.93 1.80
C VAL A 238 23.78 -7.85 1.48
N CYS A 239 22.93 -8.14 2.48
CA CYS A 239 21.72 -8.93 2.26
C CYS A 239 20.80 -8.27 1.22
N PHE A 240 20.60 -6.96 1.29
CA PHE A 240 19.78 -6.25 0.31
C PHE A 240 20.42 -6.23 -1.08
N PHE A 241 21.74 -6.08 -1.17
CA PHE A 241 22.47 -6.22 -2.44
C PHE A 241 22.23 -7.61 -3.08
N CYS A 242 22.28 -8.68 -2.29
CA CYS A 242 21.94 -10.03 -2.77
C CYS A 242 20.49 -10.12 -3.25
N GLY A 243 19.55 -9.49 -2.54
CA GLY A 243 18.14 -9.39 -2.97
C GLY A 243 17.99 -8.72 -4.33
N LEU A 244 18.72 -7.62 -4.56
CA LEU A 244 18.73 -6.91 -5.84
C LEU A 244 19.26 -7.81 -6.98
N VAL A 245 20.33 -8.57 -6.74
CA VAL A 245 20.85 -9.54 -7.73
C VAL A 245 19.80 -10.60 -8.07
N LEU A 246 19.05 -11.09 -7.08
CA LEU A 246 17.95 -12.05 -7.30
C LEU A 246 16.79 -11.43 -8.10
N LEU A 247 16.48 -10.16 -7.86
CA LEU A 247 15.49 -9.42 -8.66
C LEU A 247 15.89 -9.38 -10.14
N PHE A 248 17.16 -9.07 -10.43
CA PHE A 248 17.65 -9.05 -11.81
C PHE A 248 17.70 -10.45 -12.44
N ALA A 249 18.01 -11.49 -11.67
CA ALA A 249 17.99 -12.87 -12.16
C ALA A 249 16.59 -13.30 -12.65
N GLY A 250 15.52 -12.77 -12.04
CA GLY A 250 14.14 -13.02 -12.43
C GLY A 250 13.63 -12.21 -13.65
N MET A 251 14.41 -11.27 -14.17
CA MET A 251 13.96 -10.29 -15.17
C MET A 251 13.33 -10.90 -16.44
N ARG A 252 13.84 -12.06 -16.89
CA ARG A 252 13.31 -12.75 -18.08
C ARG A 252 11.95 -13.42 -17.86
N ILE A 253 11.50 -13.54 -16.61
CA ILE A 253 10.28 -14.25 -16.20
C ILE A 253 9.14 -13.26 -15.94
N TYR A 254 9.45 -12.00 -15.64
CA TYR A 254 8.46 -11.00 -15.25
C TYR A 254 7.58 -10.56 -16.40
N GLU A 255 6.29 -10.43 -16.10
CA GLU A 255 5.32 -9.81 -16.98
C GLU A 255 5.20 -8.32 -16.63
N LEU A 256 5.63 -7.46 -17.55
CA LEU A 256 5.63 -6.02 -17.36
C LEU A 256 4.32 -5.44 -17.90
N VAL A 257 3.49 -4.92 -17.00
CA VAL A 257 2.26 -4.20 -17.36
C VAL A 257 2.62 -2.78 -17.79
N ILE A 258 2.11 -2.37 -18.95
CA ILE A 258 2.31 -1.02 -19.51
C ILE A 258 1.49 -0.03 -18.67
N PRO A 259 2.03 1.14 -18.30
CA PRO A 259 1.29 2.16 -17.55
C PRO A 259 0.07 2.65 -18.34
N GLU A 260 -1.15 2.42 -17.81
CA GLU A 260 -2.42 2.82 -18.45
C GLU A 260 -2.91 4.23 -18.01
N GLY A 261 -2.07 4.97 -17.26
CA GLY A 261 -2.38 6.29 -16.71
C GLY A 261 -2.81 6.21 -15.24
N GLY A 262 -2.40 7.21 -14.45
CA GLY A 262 -2.66 7.24 -13.00
C GLY A 262 -4.08 7.67 -12.63
N VAL A 263 -4.62 7.08 -11.56
CA VAL A 263 -5.92 7.47 -10.95
C VAL A 263 -5.95 8.96 -10.61
N PHE A 264 -4.83 9.51 -10.14
CA PHE A 264 -4.70 10.94 -9.85
C PHE A 264 -4.95 11.85 -11.07
N SER A 265 -4.56 11.41 -12.27
CA SER A 265 -4.84 12.17 -13.49
C SER A 265 -6.34 12.23 -13.76
N SER A 266 -7.05 11.11 -13.56
CA SER A 266 -8.51 11.04 -13.66
C SER A 266 -9.20 11.94 -12.62
N ILE A 267 -8.71 11.96 -11.38
CA ILE A 267 -9.26 12.83 -10.31
C ILE A 267 -9.14 14.31 -10.71
N VAL A 268 -7.95 14.76 -11.11
CA VAL A 268 -7.70 16.15 -11.52
C VAL A 268 -8.56 16.51 -12.73
N GLN A 269 -8.67 15.61 -13.71
CA GLN A 269 -9.50 15.78 -14.89
C GLN A 269 -10.98 16.00 -14.53
N VAL A 270 -11.55 15.19 -13.63
CA VAL A 270 -12.94 15.35 -13.19
C VAL A 270 -13.16 16.71 -12.52
N PHE A 271 -12.25 17.17 -11.64
CA PHE A 271 -12.37 18.49 -11.02
C PHE A 271 -12.28 19.63 -12.03
N VAL A 272 -11.33 19.56 -12.96
CA VAL A 272 -11.14 20.60 -14.00
C VAL A 272 -12.37 20.68 -14.92
N VAL A 273 -12.88 19.54 -15.37
CA VAL A 273 -14.07 19.48 -16.24
C VAL A 273 -15.33 19.92 -15.49
N ALA A 274 -15.51 19.48 -14.24
CA ALA A 274 -16.64 19.91 -13.39
C ALA A 274 -16.61 21.43 -13.16
N TYR A 275 -15.43 22.01 -12.91
CA TYR A 275 -15.27 23.45 -12.74
C TYR A 275 -15.59 24.22 -14.04
N LYS A 276 -15.11 23.72 -15.18
CA LYS A 276 -15.37 24.32 -16.49
C LYS A 276 -16.87 24.28 -16.85
N LYS A 277 -17.55 23.18 -16.55
CA LYS A 277 -19.00 23.00 -16.76
C LYS A 277 -19.86 23.54 -15.61
N ARG A 278 -19.30 24.29 -14.65
CA ARG A 278 -20.03 24.74 -13.43
C ARG A 278 -21.28 25.57 -13.72
N ARG A 279 -21.28 26.34 -14.81
CA ARG A 279 -22.39 27.23 -15.20
C ARG A 279 -23.51 26.53 -15.98
N HIS A 280 -23.33 25.30 -16.44
CA HIS A 280 -24.40 24.54 -17.09
C HIS A 280 -25.47 24.16 -16.06
N GLN A 281 -26.73 24.44 -16.37
CA GLN A 281 -27.86 24.01 -15.56
C GLN A 281 -28.06 22.50 -15.76
N LEU A 282 -28.15 21.73 -14.67
CA LEU A 282 -28.62 20.35 -14.77
C LEU A 282 -30.09 20.42 -15.17
N GLN A 283 -30.43 20.10 -16.41
CA GLN A 283 -31.79 19.68 -16.72
C GLN A 283 -32.11 18.43 -15.88
N SER A 284 -33.39 18.29 -15.54
CA SER A 284 -33.94 17.36 -14.57
C SER A 284 -33.30 15.96 -14.58
N VAL A 285 -33.19 15.36 -13.39
CA VAL A 285 -32.72 13.99 -13.14
C VAL A 285 -33.57 13.04 -13.98
N GLY A 286 -33.05 12.60 -15.13
CA GLY A 286 -33.73 11.69 -16.04
C GLY A 286 -33.24 11.75 -17.49
N ASP A 287 -32.88 12.92 -18.01
CA ASP A 287 -32.70 13.13 -19.46
C ASP A 287 -31.29 13.59 -19.92
N GLY A 288 -30.32 13.67 -19.02
CA GLY A 288 -28.93 13.93 -19.41
C GLY A 288 -28.29 12.67 -19.97
N ILE A 289 -27.94 12.63 -21.26
CA ILE A 289 -27.12 11.56 -21.82
C ILE A 289 -25.74 11.65 -21.14
N PHE A 290 -25.46 10.72 -20.23
CA PHE A 290 -24.17 10.62 -19.56
C PHE A 290 -23.22 9.76 -20.40
N TYR A 291 -21.94 10.14 -20.42
CA TYR A 291 -20.92 9.37 -21.11
C TYR A 291 -20.55 8.10 -20.31
N ASP A 292 -21.09 6.94 -20.73
CA ASP A 292 -20.75 5.61 -20.20
C ASP A 292 -20.08 4.75 -21.30
N PRO A 293 -18.75 4.85 -21.48
CA PRO A 293 -18.04 4.02 -22.45
C PRO A 293 -18.06 2.54 -22.04
N PRO A 294 -18.00 1.58 -22.99
CA PRO A 294 -17.86 0.17 -22.68
C PRO A 294 -16.59 -0.08 -21.85
N LEU A 295 -16.74 -0.92 -20.81
CA LEU A 295 -15.72 -1.18 -19.80
C LEU A 295 -14.40 -1.64 -20.46
N LYS A 296 -13.28 -0.97 -20.16
CA LYS A 296 -11.96 -1.49 -20.53
C LYS A 296 -11.77 -2.87 -19.89
N LYS A 297 -11.13 -3.80 -20.63
CA LYS A 297 -10.84 -5.18 -20.18
C LYS A 297 -10.08 -5.25 -18.84
N THR A 298 -9.59 -4.16 -18.27
CA THR A 298 -8.81 -4.10 -17.02
C THR A 298 -9.65 -3.84 -15.75
N LEU A 299 -10.90 -3.39 -15.85
CA LEU A 299 -11.74 -3.07 -14.67
C LEU A 299 -12.71 -4.20 -14.32
N CYS A 300 -12.67 -4.66 -13.06
CA CYS A 300 -13.40 -5.85 -12.61
C CYS A 300 -14.88 -5.62 -12.20
N SER A 301 -15.36 -4.38 -12.10
CA SER A 301 -16.76 -4.13 -11.74
C SER A 301 -17.21 -2.69 -12.05
N LYS A 302 -18.44 -2.52 -12.54
CA LYS A 302 -19.12 -1.20 -12.57
C LYS A 302 -19.48 -0.79 -11.13
N LEU A 303 -19.11 0.42 -10.72
CA LEU A 303 -19.60 0.99 -9.46
C LEU A 303 -21.12 1.23 -9.57
N PRO A 304 -21.90 0.98 -8.50
CA PRO A 304 -23.33 1.26 -8.52
C PRO A 304 -23.54 2.77 -8.71
N LEU A 305 -24.34 3.15 -9.72
CA LEU A 305 -24.71 4.54 -9.95
C LEU A 305 -25.47 5.05 -8.72
N THR A 306 -24.78 5.77 -7.86
CA THR A 306 -25.37 6.34 -6.66
C THR A 306 -25.97 7.71 -6.99
N SER A 307 -27.08 8.06 -6.33
CA SER A 307 -27.57 9.43 -6.30
C SER A 307 -26.56 10.30 -5.54
N SER A 308 -25.49 10.72 -6.22
CA SER A 308 -24.36 11.45 -5.62
C SER A 308 -24.82 12.67 -4.81
N GLN A 309 -24.30 12.81 -3.59
CA GLN A 309 -24.48 14.00 -2.75
C GLN A 309 -23.87 15.25 -3.41
N PHE A 310 -22.82 15.06 -4.22
CA PHE A 310 -22.12 16.14 -4.92
C PHE A 310 -22.62 16.32 -6.36
N ARG A 311 -23.68 17.12 -6.51
CA ARG A 311 -24.33 17.40 -7.80
C ARG A 311 -23.41 18.12 -8.82
N PHE A 312 -22.36 18.80 -8.37
CA PHE A 312 -21.42 19.50 -9.24
C PHE A 312 -20.48 18.56 -10.01
N LEU A 313 -20.11 17.41 -9.42
CA LEU A 313 -19.22 16.44 -10.07
C LEU A 313 -19.88 15.77 -11.27
N LYS A 314 -21.20 15.52 -11.20
CA LYS A 314 -21.99 14.95 -12.30
C LYS A 314 -21.97 15.80 -13.57
N LYS A 315 -21.71 17.12 -13.46
CA LYS A 315 -21.56 18.00 -14.62
C LYS A 315 -20.39 17.62 -15.51
N ALA A 316 -19.39 16.91 -14.98
CA ALA A 316 -18.23 16.47 -15.76
C ALA A 316 -18.55 15.32 -16.75
N ALA A 317 -19.62 14.56 -16.50
CA ALA A 317 -20.04 13.43 -17.34
C ALA A 317 -21.19 13.78 -18.32
N ILE A 318 -21.66 15.03 -18.33
CA ILE A 318 -22.73 15.49 -19.23
C ILE A 318 -22.15 15.72 -20.62
N ILE A 319 -22.76 15.10 -21.63
CA ILE A 319 -22.48 15.35 -23.05
C ILE A 319 -23.12 16.69 -23.43
N ASP A 320 -22.30 17.67 -23.81
CA ASP A 320 -22.75 19.04 -24.11
C ASP A 320 -22.98 19.24 -25.63
N ASN A 321 -22.19 18.54 -26.46
CA ASN A 321 -22.33 18.50 -27.92
C ASN A 321 -22.12 17.07 -28.45
N ASN A 322 -22.85 16.69 -29.49
CA ASN A 322 -22.71 15.38 -30.16
C ASN A 322 -21.32 15.18 -30.81
N ASP A 323 -20.56 16.25 -31.03
CA ASP A 323 -19.17 16.21 -31.53
C ASP A 323 -18.14 15.79 -30.47
N GLU A 324 -18.56 15.57 -29.21
CA GLU A 324 -17.65 15.12 -28.14
C GLU A 324 -17.41 13.60 -28.16
N ILE A 325 -18.14 12.86 -29.00
CA ILE A 325 -18.12 11.39 -29.11
C ILE A 325 -17.85 11.00 -30.56
N LYS A 326 -16.84 10.15 -30.80
CA LYS A 326 -16.61 9.55 -32.13
C LYS A 326 -17.72 8.55 -32.46
N GLN A 327 -17.90 8.22 -33.74
CA GLN A 327 -18.85 7.18 -34.18
C GLN A 327 -18.63 5.81 -33.49
N ASP A 328 -17.43 5.56 -32.97
CA ASP A 328 -17.07 4.36 -32.19
C ASP A 328 -17.49 4.40 -30.69
N GLY A 329 -18.16 5.46 -30.23
CA GLY A 329 -18.54 5.64 -28.81
C GLY A 329 -17.40 6.09 -27.88
N MET A 330 -16.22 6.38 -28.43
CA MET A 330 -15.05 6.88 -27.69
C MET A 330 -15.02 8.42 -27.63
N CYS A 331 -14.62 8.97 -26.49
CA CYS A 331 -14.51 10.41 -26.28
C CYS A 331 -13.45 11.03 -27.21
N MET A 332 -13.83 12.11 -27.88
CA MET A 332 -12.97 12.84 -28.82
C MET A 332 -11.92 13.69 -28.10
N ASN A 333 -12.21 14.15 -26.88
CA ASN A 333 -11.30 14.94 -26.04
C ASN A 333 -11.44 14.61 -24.54
N PRO A 334 -10.50 13.87 -23.93
CA PRO A 334 -10.57 13.55 -22.49
C PRO A 334 -10.58 14.82 -21.63
N ARG A 335 -9.99 15.93 -22.09
CA ARG A 335 -9.98 17.20 -21.35
C ARG A 335 -11.33 17.94 -21.28
N ARG A 336 -12.39 17.44 -21.95
CA ARG A 336 -13.72 18.10 -21.99
C ARG A 336 -14.86 17.21 -21.48
N LEU A 337 -14.67 15.89 -21.42
CA LEU A 337 -15.70 14.94 -21.03
C LEU A 337 -15.06 13.79 -20.22
N CYS A 338 -15.67 13.44 -19.10
CA CYS A 338 -15.26 12.33 -18.24
C CYS A 338 -16.29 11.21 -18.28
N SER A 339 -15.86 9.97 -18.05
CA SER A 339 -16.80 8.84 -17.89
C SER A 339 -17.58 8.94 -16.57
N ILE A 340 -18.80 8.41 -16.55
CA ILE A 340 -19.60 8.36 -15.32
C ILE A 340 -18.92 7.55 -14.22
N GLN A 341 -18.15 6.52 -14.59
CA GLN A 341 -17.36 5.73 -13.67
C GLN A 341 -16.26 6.55 -12.99
N GLN A 342 -15.48 7.35 -13.75
CA GLN A 342 -14.46 8.23 -13.17
C GLN A 342 -15.08 9.28 -12.22
N VAL A 343 -16.26 9.79 -12.56
CA VAL A 343 -16.97 10.76 -11.69
C VAL A 343 -17.42 10.10 -10.39
N GLU A 344 -17.92 8.86 -10.46
CA GLU A 344 -18.36 8.13 -9.28
C GLU A 344 -17.18 7.72 -8.39
N GLU A 345 -16.05 7.32 -8.97
CA GLU A 345 -14.80 7.06 -8.22
C GLU A 345 -14.36 8.30 -7.42
N VAL A 346 -14.39 9.49 -8.03
CA VAL A 346 -14.07 10.76 -7.34
C VAL A 346 -15.10 11.10 -6.26
N ASN A 347 -16.38 10.82 -6.52
CA ASN A 347 -17.46 11.03 -5.55
C ASN A 347 -17.21 10.20 -4.27
N TRP A 348 -16.90 8.91 -4.41
CA TRP A 348 -16.55 8.06 -3.27
C TRP A 348 -15.27 8.50 -2.56
N LEU A 349 -14.24 8.95 -3.31
CA LEU A 349 -13.02 9.48 -2.72
C LEU A 349 -13.31 10.69 -1.81
N MET A 350 -14.17 11.63 -2.23
CA MET A 350 -14.53 12.77 -1.38
C MET A 350 -15.27 12.38 -0.09
N ILE A 351 -16.02 11.27 -0.10
CA ILE A 351 -16.69 10.73 1.09
C ILE A 351 -15.67 10.11 2.06
N ILE A 352 -14.59 9.51 1.53
CA ILE A 352 -13.56 8.85 2.34
C ILE A 352 -12.59 9.87 2.96
N VAL A 353 -12.32 11.00 2.31
CA VAL A 353 -11.36 12.03 2.77
C VAL A 353 -11.58 12.48 4.22
N PRO A 354 -12.81 12.81 4.70
CA PRO A 354 -13.03 13.17 6.10
C PRO A 354 -12.69 12.04 7.09
N ILE A 355 -13.00 10.79 6.75
CA ILE A 355 -12.71 9.63 7.58
C ILE A 355 -11.19 9.46 7.70
N TRP A 356 -10.47 9.61 6.58
CA TRP A 356 -9.01 9.58 6.54
C TRP A 356 -8.39 10.75 7.32
N ALA A 357 -8.91 11.97 7.17
CA ALA A 357 -8.44 13.15 7.91
C ALA A 357 -8.60 12.98 9.43
N SER A 358 -9.73 12.42 9.88
CA SER A 358 -9.92 12.11 11.30
C SER A 358 -8.95 11.04 11.82
N ALA A 359 -8.41 10.16 10.95
CA ALA A 359 -7.39 9.20 11.36
C ALA A 359 -6.04 9.87 11.60
N ILE A 360 -5.66 10.87 10.80
CA ILE A 360 -4.42 11.64 11.00
C ILE A 360 -4.37 12.23 12.40
N ILE A 361 -5.48 12.85 12.85
CA ILE A 361 -5.57 13.47 14.18
C ILE A 361 -5.34 12.41 15.27
N SER A 362 -5.89 11.20 15.11
CA SER A 362 -5.68 10.09 16.05
C SER A 362 -4.24 9.55 16.07
N PHE A 363 -3.48 9.69 14.98
CA PHE A 363 -2.09 9.22 14.90
C PHE A 363 -1.06 10.21 15.47
N LEU A 364 -1.40 11.50 15.61
CA LEU A 364 -0.49 12.52 16.18
C LEU A 364 0.12 12.15 17.55
N PRO A 365 -0.63 11.58 18.52
CA PRO A 365 -0.05 11.16 19.80
C PRO A 365 0.80 9.88 19.73
N MET A 366 0.67 9.06 18.68
CA MET A 366 1.39 7.78 18.55
C MET A 366 2.86 7.98 18.11
N GLN A 367 3.73 8.51 18.96
CA GLN A 367 5.19 8.49 18.75
C GLN A 367 5.85 7.22 19.32
N ILE A 368 5.29 6.06 18.99
CA ILE A 368 5.62 4.79 19.65
C ILE A 368 7.09 4.40 19.44
N GLY A 369 7.66 4.67 18.27
CA GLY A 369 9.02 4.21 17.93
C GLY A 369 10.12 4.79 18.83
N THR A 370 10.11 6.10 19.09
CA THR A 370 11.19 6.76 19.85
C THR A 370 10.94 6.84 21.35
N PHE A 371 9.68 6.89 21.78
CA PHE A 371 9.38 6.88 23.21
C PHE A 371 9.66 5.50 23.82
N VAL A 372 9.24 4.41 23.15
CA VAL A 372 9.51 3.04 23.61
C VAL A 372 11.00 2.76 23.70
N VAL A 373 11.80 3.22 22.73
CA VAL A 373 13.27 3.12 22.78
C VAL A 373 13.85 3.87 23.99
N GLY A 374 13.32 5.05 24.30
CA GLY A 374 13.70 5.81 25.50
C GLY A 374 13.37 5.11 26.81
N GLN A 375 12.18 4.52 26.91
CA GLN A 375 11.76 3.74 28.08
C GLN A 375 12.65 2.51 28.23
N ALA A 376 12.87 1.78 27.14
CA ALA A 376 13.72 0.59 27.09
C ALA A 376 15.17 0.88 27.50
N MET A 377 15.71 2.08 27.23
CA MET A 377 17.04 2.49 27.72
C MET A 377 17.12 2.61 29.25
N ARG A 378 15.99 2.81 29.94
CA ARG A 378 15.93 2.98 31.41
C ARG A 378 15.44 1.73 32.14
N MET A 379 14.84 0.78 31.44
CA MET A 379 14.35 -0.48 32.00
C MET A 379 15.52 -1.45 32.22
N ASP A 380 15.40 -2.33 33.20
CA ASP A 380 16.32 -3.46 33.32
C ASP A 380 16.01 -4.47 32.22
N ARG A 381 17.03 -4.75 31.38
CA ARG A 381 16.93 -5.62 30.20
C ARG A 381 17.64 -6.96 30.39
N HIS A 382 18.10 -7.27 31.60
CA HIS A 382 18.84 -8.50 31.86
C HIS A 382 17.91 -9.73 31.90
N LEU A 383 18.18 -10.69 31.00
CA LEU A 383 17.60 -12.03 31.05
C LEU A 383 18.62 -12.96 31.72
N GLY A 384 18.69 -12.86 33.05
CA GLY A 384 19.70 -13.55 33.86
C GLY A 384 21.07 -12.85 33.84
N PRO A 385 22.13 -13.51 34.35
CA PRO A 385 23.40 -12.83 34.67
C PRO A 385 24.30 -12.53 33.46
N LYS A 386 24.02 -13.09 32.27
CA LYS A 386 24.94 -13.03 31.10
C LYS A 386 24.33 -12.45 29.83
N PHE A 387 23.03 -12.15 29.80
CA PHE A 387 22.35 -11.74 28.59
C PHE A 387 21.52 -10.49 28.84
N GLU A 388 21.78 -9.44 28.07
CA GLU A 388 20.98 -8.22 28.07
C GLU A 388 20.26 -8.10 26.72
N ILE A 389 18.94 -7.95 26.75
CA ILE A 389 18.09 -7.86 25.56
C ILE A 389 18.36 -6.53 24.84
N PRO A 390 18.72 -6.49 23.54
CA PRO A 390 18.96 -5.24 22.82
C PRO A 390 17.76 -4.28 22.83
N ILE A 391 17.99 -2.97 22.97
CA ILE A 391 16.91 -1.97 23.03
C ILE A 391 15.93 -2.06 21.83
N PRO A 392 16.40 -2.18 20.56
CA PRO A 392 15.48 -2.24 19.42
C PRO A 392 14.62 -3.49 19.37
N SER A 393 14.99 -4.57 20.07
CA SER A 393 14.25 -5.82 20.04
C SER A 393 12.95 -5.75 20.83
N ILE A 394 12.91 -4.92 21.88
CA ILE A 394 11.78 -4.84 22.83
C ILE A 394 10.49 -4.45 22.12
N PHE A 395 10.54 -3.47 21.21
CA PHE A 395 9.37 -3.03 20.45
C PHE A 395 8.80 -4.15 19.58
N VAL A 396 9.67 -4.80 18.80
CA VAL A 396 9.25 -5.83 17.84
C VAL A 396 8.77 -7.09 18.54
N ILE A 397 9.45 -7.53 19.60
CA ILE A 397 9.02 -8.68 20.42
C ILE A 397 7.64 -8.40 21.03
N SER A 398 7.43 -7.20 21.57
CA SER A 398 6.13 -6.81 22.12
C SER A 398 5.03 -6.81 21.06
N LEU A 399 5.30 -6.25 19.88
CA LEU A 399 4.35 -6.26 18.76
C LEU A 399 4.00 -7.68 18.31
N ILE A 400 4.98 -8.57 18.25
CA ILE A 400 4.76 -9.95 17.81
C ILE A 400 3.96 -10.72 18.86
N ILE A 401 4.25 -10.53 20.15
CA ILE A 401 3.46 -11.13 21.23
C ILE A 401 2.01 -10.64 21.14
N ILE A 402 1.81 -9.32 20.99
CA ILE A 402 0.47 -8.73 20.84
C ILE A 402 -0.23 -9.29 19.60
N MET A 403 0.41 -9.32 18.43
CA MET A 403 -0.19 -9.87 17.22
C MET A 403 -0.51 -11.36 17.36
N ALA A 404 0.43 -12.16 17.88
CA ALA A 404 0.29 -13.61 18.02
C ALA A 404 -0.78 -14.01 19.05
N THR A 405 -1.04 -13.18 20.07
CA THR A 405 -2.12 -13.43 21.03
C THR A 405 -3.43 -12.79 20.57
N PHE A 406 -3.41 -11.54 20.13
CA PHE A 406 -4.62 -10.79 19.81
C PHE A 406 -5.30 -11.27 18.53
N LEU A 407 -4.58 -11.56 17.43
CA LEU A 407 -5.23 -12.00 16.18
C LEU A 407 -6.04 -13.28 16.36
N PRO A 408 -5.49 -14.36 16.96
CA PRO A 408 -6.26 -15.58 17.17
C PRO A 408 -7.48 -15.35 18.08
N ILE A 409 -7.32 -14.55 19.14
CA ILE A 409 -8.45 -14.20 20.03
C ILE A 409 -9.51 -13.41 19.26
N TYR A 410 -9.09 -12.47 18.43
CA TYR A 410 -9.98 -11.64 17.63
C TYR A 410 -10.75 -12.50 16.61
N ASP A 411 -10.04 -13.28 15.79
CA ASP A 411 -10.64 -14.04 14.69
C ASP A 411 -11.41 -15.27 15.16
N ARG A 412 -10.97 -15.94 16.24
CA ARG A 412 -11.60 -17.20 16.71
C ARG A 412 -12.59 -17.02 17.85
N CYS A 413 -12.42 -15.99 18.69
CA CYS A 413 -13.30 -15.76 19.84
C CYS A 413 -14.21 -14.55 19.60
N LEU A 414 -13.65 -13.38 19.28
CA LEU A 414 -14.44 -12.14 19.20
C LEU A 414 -15.33 -12.10 17.96
N VAL A 415 -14.80 -12.37 16.77
CA VAL A 415 -15.57 -12.32 15.52
C VAL A 415 -16.77 -13.28 15.55
N PRO A 416 -16.64 -14.58 15.87
CA PRO A 416 -17.79 -15.48 15.87
C PRO A 416 -18.81 -15.14 16.97
N THR A 417 -18.36 -14.58 18.09
CA THR A 417 -19.26 -14.12 19.16
C THR A 417 -20.04 -12.89 18.71
N LEU A 418 -19.37 -11.91 18.11
CA LEU A 418 -20.00 -10.72 17.57
C LEU A 418 -20.96 -11.07 16.43
N GLU A 419 -20.60 -11.98 15.52
CA GLU A 419 -21.49 -12.48 14.46
C GLU A 419 -22.78 -13.09 15.03
N LYS A 420 -22.67 -13.87 16.12
CA LYS A 420 -23.85 -14.42 16.80
C LYS A 420 -24.77 -13.33 17.37
N PHE A 421 -24.21 -12.25 17.89
CA PHE A 421 -24.98 -11.16 18.49
C PHE A 421 -25.54 -10.17 17.46
N THR A 422 -24.72 -9.71 16.52
CA THR A 422 -25.09 -8.67 15.55
C THR A 422 -25.76 -9.23 14.30
N LYS A 423 -25.64 -10.54 14.05
CA LYS A 423 -26.12 -11.22 12.84
C LYS A 423 -25.59 -10.60 11.53
N GLN A 424 -24.44 -9.94 11.59
CA GLN A 424 -23.75 -9.37 10.44
C GLN A 424 -22.47 -10.16 10.16
N GLU A 425 -22.15 -10.41 8.89
CA GLU A 425 -20.88 -11.03 8.49
C GLU A 425 -19.69 -10.20 9.01
N GLY A 426 -18.76 -10.85 9.72
CA GLY A 426 -17.61 -10.19 10.36
C GLY A 426 -17.91 -9.54 11.72
N GLY A 427 -19.14 -9.64 12.23
CA GLY A 427 -19.53 -9.24 13.58
C GLY A 427 -19.70 -7.73 13.80
N ILE A 428 -18.76 -6.89 13.35
CA ILE A 428 -18.85 -5.43 13.41
C ILE A 428 -18.39 -4.81 12.09
N THR A 429 -19.01 -3.70 11.72
CA THR A 429 -18.71 -2.98 10.47
C THR A 429 -17.26 -2.47 10.46
N LEU A 430 -16.68 -2.28 9.27
CA LEU A 430 -15.32 -1.74 9.13
C LEU A 430 -15.18 -0.37 9.79
N LEU A 431 -16.20 0.48 9.69
CA LEU A 431 -16.18 1.82 10.30
C LEU A 431 -16.20 1.75 11.83
N GLN A 432 -16.98 0.83 12.42
CA GLN A 432 -16.97 0.59 13.87
C GLN A 432 -15.61 0.06 14.35
N ARG A 433 -14.97 -0.84 13.59
CA ARG A 433 -13.61 -1.32 13.90
C ARG A 433 -12.61 -0.17 13.94
N ILE A 434 -12.66 0.74 12.96
CA ILE A 434 -11.80 1.93 12.92
C ILE A 434 -12.10 2.87 14.10
N GLY A 435 -13.38 3.11 14.41
CA GLY A 435 -13.79 3.96 15.54
C GLY A 435 -13.27 3.44 16.88
N LEU A 436 -13.52 2.16 17.18
CA LEU A 436 -13.06 1.50 18.41
C LEU A 436 -11.53 1.53 18.54
N GLY A 437 -10.80 1.31 17.43
CA GLY A 437 -9.34 1.39 17.43
C GLY A 437 -8.82 2.77 17.83
N LYS A 438 -9.49 3.84 17.37
CA LYS A 438 -9.14 5.22 17.74
C LYS A 438 -9.44 5.54 19.19
N GLU A 439 -10.57 5.07 19.71
CA GLU A 439 -10.94 5.26 21.12
C GLU A 439 -9.97 4.54 22.05
N ILE A 440 -9.64 3.28 21.74
CA ILE A 440 -8.64 2.51 22.48
C ILE A 440 -7.29 3.23 22.44
N SER A 441 -6.85 3.70 21.28
CA SER A 441 -5.59 4.45 21.15
C SER A 441 -5.60 5.83 21.84
N ALA A 442 -6.75 6.38 22.20
CA ALA A 442 -6.83 7.61 22.97
C ALA A 442 -6.82 7.36 24.49
N LEU A 443 -7.22 6.15 24.91
CA LEU A 443 -7.24 5.73 26.30
C LEU A 443 -5.87 5.25 26.80
N PHE A 444 -5.03 4.72 25.91
CA PHE A 444 -3.68 4.21 26.16
C PHE A 444 -2.64 5.08 25.46
#